data_AF-A0AAN4CA19-F1
#
_entry.id   AF-A0AAN4CA19-F1
#
_cell.length_a   1.000
_cell.length_b   1.000
_cell.length_c   1.000
_cell.angle_alpha   90.00
_cell.angle_beta   90.00
_cell.angle_gamma   90.00
#
_symmetry.space_group_name_H-M   'P 1'
#
loop_
_entity.id
_entity.type
_entity.pdbx_description
1 polymer ?
#
loop_
_entity_poly.entity_id
_entity_poly.type
_entity_poly.pdbx_seq_one_letter_code
_entity_poly.pdbx_strand_id
1 'polypeptide(L)' 'MIVVDPELSYSSDLLVVARLDDSKEATFKQLVIDDEQKYLKPLDSQYSATAINDNGTIIGVAR' A
#
# COMPACT_ATOMS: atom_id res chain seq x y z
N MET A 1 -4.09 14.41 -9.86
CA MET A 1 -3.80 13.25 -10.74
C MET A 1 -2.59 12.56 -10.17
N ILE A 2 -2.62 11.23 -10.03
CA ILE A 2 -1.48 10.44 -9.59
C ILE A 2 -1.05 9.52 -10.74
N VAL A 3 0.24 9.26 -10.90
CA VAL A 3 0.76 8.30 -11.88
C VAL A 3 1.26 7.08 -11.11
N VAL A 4 0.87 5.88 -11.54
CA VAL A 4 1.23 4.62 -10.88
C VAL A 4 2.12 3.82 -11.82
N ASP A 5 3.25 3.33 -11.32
CA ASP A 5 4.14 2.42 -12.06
C ASP A 5 4.17 1.04 -11.38
N PRO A 6 3.68 -0.01 -12.07
CA PRO A 6 3.69 -1.39 -11.58
C PRO A 6 5.07 -2.05 -11.53
N GLU A 7 6.03 -1.57 -12.33
CA GLU A 7 7.36 -2.18 -12.48
C GLU A 7 8.36 -1.63 -11.45
N LEU A 8 8.00 -0.55 -10.75
CA LEU A 8 8.84 -0.01 -9.68
C LEU A 8 8.79 -0.93 -8.45
N SER A 9 9.95 -1.33 -7.96
CA SER A 9 10.05 -1.98 -6.64
C SER A 9 9.59 -1.01 -5.55
N TYR A 10 8.89 -1.54 -4.55
CA TYR A 10 8.42 -0.78 -3.40
C TYR A 10 9.35 -0.95 -2.20
N SER A 11 9.44 0.09 -1.38
CA SER A 11 10.10 0.10 -0.08
C SER A 11 9.21 0.78 0.95
N SER A 12 9.57 0.68 2.24
CA SER A 12 8.90 1.47 3.28
C SER A 12 8.88 2.96 2.91
N ASP A 13 7.84 3.64 3.38
CA ASP A 13 7.54 5.06 3.23
C ASP A 13 7.16 5.52 1.82
N LEU A 14 7.05 4.61 0.86
CA LEU A 14 6.51 4.94 -0.46
C LEU A 14 4.98 4.94 -0.48
N LEU A 15 4.42 5.79 -1.32
CA LEU A 15 2.99 5.80 -1.64
C LEU A 15 2.70 4.72 -2.67
N VAL A 16 1.78 3.83 -2.36
CA VAL A 16 1.45 2.67 -3.18
C VAL A 16 -0.04 2.60 -3.47
N VAL A 17 -0.36 2.02 -4.62
CA VAL A 17 -1.70 1.51 -4.89
C VAL A 17 -1.69 0.02 -4.58
N ALA A 18 -2.64 -0.41 -3.76
CA ALA A 18 -2.76 -1.80 -3.32
C ALA A 18 -4.22 -2.23 -3.29
N ARG A 19 -4.47 -3.53 -3.32
CA ARG A 19 -5.81 -4.12 -3.20
C ARG A 19 -5.76 -5.27 -2.21
N LEU A 20 -6.72 -5.32 -1.29
CA LEU A 20 -6.92 -6.46 -0.40
C LEU A 20 -7.66 -7.57 -1.15
N ASP A 21 -7.38 -8.83 -0.85
CA ASP A 21 -7.90 -9.98 -1.59
C ASP A 21 -9.43 -10.13 -1.46
N ASP A 22 -9.98 -9.67 -0.34
CA ASP A 22 -11.42 -9.63 -0.06
C ASP A 22 -12.14 -8.41 -0.69
N SER A 23 -11.38 -7.51 -1.32
CA SER A 23 -11.90 -6.28 -1.92
C SER A 23 -11.67 -6.22 -3.43
N LYS A 24 -12.64 -5.66 -4.15
CA LYS A 24 -12.49 -5.32 -5.57
C LYS A 24 -11.89 -3.92 -5.77
N GLU A 25 -11.77 -3.14 -4.71
CA GLU A 25 -11.34 -1.75 -4.76
C GLU A 25 -9.85 -1.62 -4.45
N ALA A 26 -9.14 -0.89 -5.31
CA ALA A 26 -7.78 -0.47 -5.03
C ALA A 26 -7.78 0.74 -4.08
N THR A 27 -6.86 0.75 -3.12
CA THR A 27 -6.64 1.84 -2.18
C THR A 27 -5.31 2.51 -2.43
N PHE A 28 -5.21 3.78 -2.07
CA PHE A 28 -3.99 4.58 -2.15
C PHE A 28 -3.52 4.92 -0.73
N LYS A 29 -2.38 4.37 -0.33
CA LYS A 29 -1.87 4.44 1.06
C LYS A 29 -0.33 4.47 1.05
N GLN A 30 0.27 4.86 2.18
CA GLN A 30 1.71 4.72 2.38
C GLN A 30 2.02 3.28 2.82
N LEU A 31 3.01 2.65 2.21
CA LEU A 31 3.56 1.38 2.65
C LEU A 31 4.49 1.62 3.84
N VAL A 32 4.31 0.89 4.92
CA VAL A 32 5.23 0.84 6.06
C VAL A 32 5.69 -0.60 6.20
N ILE A 33 7.01 -0.79 6.27
CA ILE A 33 7.61 -2.10 6.51
C ILE A 33 8.30 -2.04 7.87
N ASP A 34 7.85 -2.88 8.80
CA ASP A 34 8.42 -3.00 10.14
C ASP A 34 8.83 -4.46 10.33
N ASP A 35 10.14 -4.70 10.33
CA ASP A 35 10.74 -6.04 10.28
C ASP A 35 10.21 -6.86 9.09
N GLU A 36 9.57 -8.01 9.32
CA GLU A 36 8.95 -8.84 8.28
C GLU A 36 7.50 -8.44 7.97
N GLN A 37 6.94 -7.47 8.70
CA GLN A 37 5.53 -7.06 8.59
C GLN A 37 5.36 -5.87 7.64
N LYS A 38 4.29 -5.90 6.84
CA LYS A 38 3.92 -4.85 5.87
C LYS A 38 2.55 -4.29 6.22
N TYR A 39 2.47 -2.97 6.28
CA TYR A 39 1.25 -2.25 6.60
C TYR A 39 0.95 -1.17 5.57
N LEU A 40 -0.33 -0.96 5.28
CA LEU A 40 -0.83 0.18 4.53
C LEU A 40 -1.35 1.24 5.50
N LYS A 41 -0.57 2.30 5.67
CA LYS A 41 -0.93 3.46 6.48
C LYS A 41 -1.76 4.45 5.65
N PRO A 42 -2.98 4.81 6.10
CA PRO A 42 -3.79 5.85 5.47
C PRO A 42 -3.07 7.21 5.51
N LEU A 43 -3.35 8.07 4.53
CA LEU A 43 -2.78 9.43 4.48
C LEU A 43 -3.37 10.35 5.55
N ASP A 44 -4.62 10.08 5.93
CA ASP A 44 -5.26 10.70 7.07
C ASP A 44 -4.94 9.90 8.34
N SER A 45 -4.22 10.53 9.27
CA SER A 45 -3.75 9.93 10.52
C SER A 45 -4.88 9.49 11.46
N GLN A 46 -6.12 9.88 11.19
CA GLN A 46 -7.29 9.47 11.97
C GLN A 46 -7.65 7.99 11.77
N TYR A 47 -7.14 7.36 10.70
CA TYR A 47 -7.44 5.97 10.37
C TYR A 47 -6.26 5.04 10.66
N SER A 48 -6.59 3.83 11.14
CA SER A 48 -5.59 2.82 11.47
C SER A 48 -4.94 2.20 10.22
N ALA A 49 -3.67 1.82 10.38
CA ALA A 49 -2.96 1.03 9.37
C ALA A 49 -3.58 -0.36 9.21
N THR A 50 -3.52 -0.90 8.00
CA THR A 50 -4.04 -2.24 7.66
C THR A 50 -2.87 -3.13 7.29
N ALA A 51 -2.73 -4.30 7.92
CA ALA A 51 -1.71 -5.27 7.52
C ALA A 51 -2.00 -5.82 6.10
N ILE A 52 -0.95 -6.03 5.31
CA ILE A 52 -1.05 -6.51 3.91
C ILE A 52 -0.15 -7.73 3.59
N ASN A 53 0.46 -8.38 4.59
CA ASN A 53 1.42 -9.46 4.35
C ASN A 53 0.88 -10.62 3.48
N ASP A 54 -0.31 -11.13 3.80
CA ASP A 54 -0.88 -12.35 3.20
C ASP A 54 -2.32 -12.19 2.71
N ASN A 55 -2.84 -10.95 2.68
CA ASN A 55 -4.24 -10.65 2.34
C ASN A 55 -4.37 -9.52 1.32
N GLY A 56 -3.33 -9.25 0.54
CA GLY A 56 -3.41 -8.25 -0.51
C GLY A 56 -2.19 -8.18 -1.41
N THR A 57 -2.35 -7.40 -2.47
CA THR A 57 -1.35 -7.22 -3.51
C THR A 57 -1.04 -5.75 -3.68
N ILE A 58 0.26 -5.41 -3.71
CA ILE A 58 0.73 -4.09 -4.15
C ILE A 58 0.69 -4.06 -5.67
N ILE A 59 -0.09 -3.14 -6.23
CA ILE A 59 -0.31 -2.99 -7.67
C ILE A 59 0.80 -2.15 -8.30
N GLY A 60 1.29 -1.13 -7.60
CA GLY A 60 2.38 -0.28 -8.08
C GLY A 60 2.67 0.90 -7.15
N VAL A 61 3.74 1.63 -7.45
CA VAL A 61 4.19 2.79 -6.68
C VAL A 61 3.75 4.08 -7.38
N ALA A 62 3.26 5.05 -6.59
CA ALA A 62 2.85 6.35 -7.11
C ALA A 62 4.02 7.34 -7.22
N ARG A 63 3.95 8.22 -8.22
CA ARG A 63 4.94 9.24 -8.56
C ARG A 63 4.26 10.51 -9.09
#